data_AF-A0A6V7PF53-F1
#
_entry.id   AF-A0A6V7PF53-F1
#
_cell.length_a   1.000
_cell.length_b   1.000
_cell.length_c   1.000
_cell.angle_alpha   90.00
_cell.angle_beta   90.00
_cell.angle_gamma   90.00
#
_symmetry.space_group_name_H-M   'P 1'
#
loop_
_entity.id
_entity.type
_entity.pdbx_description
1 polymer ?
#
loop_
_entity_poly.entity_id
_entity_poly.type
_entity_poly.pdbx_seq_one_letter_code
_entity_poly.pdbx_strand_id
1 'polypeptide(L)'
;MALSTFSLPGYVLGVNAADPQKATSLSPHLLGGVDFQSHKHQHRLPKPRRKPCVCASLSEAGEYHAQRPPTPLLDTVNYPIHMKNLSIKELKQLADELRSDVIFNVSKTGGHLGSSLGVVELTVALHYVFNAPQDKILWDVGHQSYPHKILTGRRDRMPTIRQTNGLSGFTKRSESEYDSFGTGHSSTSISAALGMAVGRDLKGRKNNVIAVIGDGAMTAGQAYEAMNNAGYLDSDMIVILNDNKQVSLPTATLDGPIPPVGALSSALSRLQSSRPLRELRRWPR
;
A
#
# COMPACT_ATOMS: atom_id res chain seq x y z
N MET A 1 -33.14 31.87 34.44
CA MET A 1 -34.07 30.79 34.05
C MET A 1 -33.34 29.47 34.21
N ALA A 2 -33.96 28.54 34.94
CA ALA A 2 -33.37 27.34 35.47
C ALA A 2 -33.06 26.28 34.39
N LEU A 3 -32.00 25.51 34.59
CA LEU A 3 -31.84 24.17 34.02
C LEU A 3 -31.56 23.21 35.17
N SER A 4 -32.48 22.26 35.31
CA SER A 4 -32.53 21.21 36.32
C SER A 4 -31.57 20.06 35.99
N THR A 5 -30.91 19.58 37.03
CA THR A 5 -30.09 18.38 37.10
C THR A 5 -30.94 17.10 37.12
N PHE A 6 -30.46 16.03 36.48
CA PHE A 6 -30.76 14.65 36.87
C PHE A 6 -29.46 13.83 36.84
N SER A 7 -29.10 13.32 38.02
CA SER A 7 -28.07 12.28 38.26
C SER A 7 -28.72 10.89 38.27
N LEU A 8 -27.92 9.84 38.04
CA LEU A 8 -27.96 8.51 38.70
C LEU A 8 -26.73 7.67 38.20
N PRO A 9 -26.31 6.58 38.89
CA PRO A 9 -24.95 6.49 39.45
C PRO A 9 -24.13 5.26 38.96
N GLY A 10 -22.81 5.35 39.06
CA GLY A 10 -21.88 4.24 38.84
C GLY A 10 -21.18 3.82 40.14
N TYR A 11 -21.43 2.59 40.57
CA TYR A 11 -20.82 1.92 41.72
C TYR A 11 -19.29 1.81 41.59
N VAL A 12 -18.57 2.19 42.65
CA VAL A 12 -17.14 1.91 42.86
C VAL A 12 -17.04 0.91 44.02
N LEU A 13 -16.44 -0.26 43.77
CA LEU A 13 -16.07 -1.23 44.80
C LEU A 13 -14.56 -1.14 45.02
N GLY A 14 -14.18 -0.61 46.18
CA GLY A 14 -12.81 -0.58 46.67
C GLY A 14 -12.43 -1.88 47.39
N VAL A 15 -11.13 -2.18 47.39
CA VAL A 15 -10.54 -3.21 48.25
C VAL A 15 -9.33 -2.57 48.95
N ASN A 16 -9.37 -2.60 50.28
CA ASN A 16 -8.30 -2.19 51.19
C ASN A 16 -7.41 -3.39 51.57
N ALA A 17 -6.18 -3.06 51.95
CA ALA A 17 -5.08 -3.94 52.32
C ALA A 17 -5.21 -4.63 53.71
N ALA A 18 -4.54 -5.78 53.89
CA ALA A 18 -3.51 -6.07 54.92
C ALA A 18 -3.21 -7.59 55.08
N ASP A 19 -1.91 -7.90 55.23
CA ASP A 19 -1.19 -9.15 55.58
C ASP A 19 -1.50 -9.67 57.03
N PRO A 20 -0.91 -10.75 57.65
CA PRO A 20 0.23 -11.63 57.26
C PRO A 20 0.18 -13.16 57.68
N GLN A 21 1.23 -13.91 57.26
CA GLN A 21 1.97 -15.00 57.96
C GLN A 21 1.36 -16.41 58.23
N LYS A 22 2.03 -17.47 57.71
CA LYS A 22 2.86 -18.51 58.42
C LYS A 22 2.80 -19.93 57.77
N ALA A 23 4.00 -20.48 57.49
CA ALA A 23 4.53 -21.85 57.75
C ALA A 23 3.74 -23.09 57.24
N THR A 24 4.28 -24.22 56.75
CA THR A 24 5.56 -24.95 56.96
C THR A 24 5.63 -26.16 56.00
N SER A 25 6.85 -26.49 55.50
CA SER A 25 7.56 -27.80 55.37
C SER A 25 6.79 -29.12 55.02
N LEU A 26 7.27 -30.08 54.21
CA LEU A 26 8.47 -30.95 54.28
C LEU A 26 8.57 -31.85 53.00
N SER A 27 9.80 -32.19 52.56
CA SER A 27 10.19 -33.25 51.60
C SER A 27 10.21 -34.66 52.30
N PRO A 28 10.85 -35.79 51.84
CA PRO A 28 11.64 -36.12 50.62
C PRO A 28 11.50 -37.58 50.05
N HIS A 29 12.25 -37.84 48.96
CA HIS A 29 12.90 -39.07 48.43
C HIS A 29 12.48 -40.52 48.80
N LEU A 30 12.53 -41.42 47.79
CA LEU A 30 13.04 -42.80 47.95
C LEU A 30 13.58 -43.41 46.63
N LEU A 31 14.69 -44.15 46.78
CA LEU A 31 15.46 -44.92 45.78
C LEU A 31 14.93 -46.36 45.63
N GLY A 32 15.20 -47.01 44.49
CA GLY A 32 15.13 -48.47 44.33
C GLY A 32 15.46 -48.92 42.90
N GLY A 33 16.47 -49.78 42.73
CA GLY A 33 17.09 -50.14 41.44
C GLY A 33 16.62 -51.44 40.78
N VAL A 34 17.40 -51.79 39.73
CA VAL A 34 17.55 -53.04 38.94
C VAL A 34 16.34 -53.57 38.14
N ASP A 35 16.44 -53.54 36.80
CA ASP A 35 16.84 -54.72 36.02
C ASP A 35 17.05 -54.42 34.52
N PHE A 36 18.12 -55.00 33.97
CA PHE A 36 18.47 -54.96 32.55
C PHE A 36 17.71 -56.10 31.83
N GLN A 37 16.77 -55.75 30.94
CA GLN A 37 16.30 -56.69 29.91
C GLN A 37 16.45 -56.07 28.52
N SER A 38 17.26 -56.74 27.71
CA SER A 38 17.50 -56.43 26.31
C SER A 38 16.28 -56.79 25.47
N HIS A 39 15.57 -55.79 24.95
CA HIS A 39 14.67 -55.98 23.82
C HIS A 39 15.18 -55.17 22.62
N LYS A 40 15.64 -55.90 21.59
CA LYS A 40 15.94 -55.35 20.27
C LYS A 40 14.64 -54.85 19.63
N HIS A 41 14.33 -53.57 19.78
CA HIS A 41 13.33 -52.91 18.95
C HIS A 41 14.01 -52.31 17.71
N GLN A 42 13.69 -52.89 16.56
CA GLN A 42 14.04 -52.35 15.24
C GLN A 42 13.49 -50.93 15.12
N HIS A 43 14.37 -49.93 15.05
CA HIS A 43 14.02 -48.58 14.63
C HIS A 43 13.55 -48.61 13.17
N ARG A 44 12.24 -48.65 12.94
CA ARG A 44 11.66 -48.24 11.66
C ARG A 44 11.71 -46.72 11.58
N LEU A 45 12.60 -46.20 10.74
CA LEU A 45 12.60 -44.79 10.35
C LEU A 45 11.23 -44.43 9.75
N PRO A 46 10.59 -43.31 10.16
CA PRO A 46 9.34 -42.88 9.56
C PRO A 46 9.57 -42.46 8.10
N LYS A 47 8.82 -43.07 7.17
CA LYS A 47 8.76 -42.63 5.77
C LYS A 47 8.27 -41.18 5.72
N PRO A 48 8.91 -40.28 4.95
CA PRO A 48 8.44 -38.91 4.86
C PRO A 48 7.08 -38.90 4.14
N ARG A 49 6.03 -38.48 4.87
CA ARG A 49 4.75 -38.12 4.26
C ARG A 49 4.99 -36.89 3.38
N ARG A 50 4.99 -37.07 2.07
CA ARG A 50 4.94 -35.97 1.10
C ARG A 50 3.67 -35.16 1.37
N LYS A 51 3.80 -34.01 2.03
CA LYS A 51 2.78 -32.97 1.97
C LYS A 51 2.67 -32.52 0.51
N PRO A 52 1.48 -32.28 -0.05
CA PRO A 52 1.38 -31.64 -1.35
C PRO A 52 1.96 -30.23 -1.19
N CYS A 53 3.21 -30.07 -1.58
CA CYS A 53 3.75 -28.75 -1.87
C CYS A 53 2.91 -28.23 -3.02
N VAL A 54 2.08 -27.22 -2.76
CA VAL A 54 1.53 -26.41 -3.84
C VAL A 54 2.73 -25.64 -4.40
N CYS A 55 3.42 -26.29 -5.34
CA CYS A 55 4.31 -25.60 -6.23
C CYS A 55 3.42 -24.66 -7.04
N ALA A 56 3.59 -23.35 -6.88
CA ALA A 56 3.03 -22.42 -7.84
C ALA A 56 3.68 -22.78 -9.17
N SER A 57 2.94 -23.48 -10.03
CA SER A 57 3.32 -23.65 -11.42
C SER A 57 3.39 -22.24 -11.99
N LEU A 58 4.61 -21.74 -12.15
CA LEU A 58 4.88 -20.62 -13.03
C LEU A 58 4.18 -20.96 -14.33
N SER A 59 3.21 -20.13 -14.73
CA SER A 59 2.76 -20.10 -16.11
C SER A 59 4.00 -20.10 -16.99
N GLU A 60 4.06 -21.07 -17.91
CA GLU A 60 5.17 -21.24 -18.82
C GLU A 60 5.46 -19.91 -19.55
N ALA A 61 6.71 -19.45 -19.46
CA ALA A 61 7.29 -18.25 -20.07
C ALA A 61 6.91 -16.88 -19.45
N GLY A 62 7.38 -16.62 -18.23
CA GLY A 62 7.83 -15.26 -17.90
C GLY A 62 9.21 -15.05 -18.53
N GLU A 63 9.29 -14.51 -19.75
CA GLU A 63 10.57 -14.18 -20.38
C GLU A 63 11.24 -13.03 -19.62
N TYR A 64 12.28 -13.34 -18.85
CA TYR A 64 13.14 -12.33 -18.24
C TYR A 64 14.14 -11.85 -19.30
N HIS A 65 13.88 -10.70 -19.90
CA HIS A 65 14.81 -10.11 -20.85
C HIS A 65 16.01 -9.50 -20.11
N ALA A 66 17.21 -10.02 -20.36
CA ALA A 66 18.46 -9.39 -19.90
C ALA A 66 18.68 -8.00 -20.55
N GLN A 67 18.11 -7.83 -21.75
CA GLN A 67 18.03 -6.63 -22.55
C GLN A 67 16.68 -5.92 -22.35
N ARG A 68 16.52 -4.70 -22.89
CA ARG A 68 15.26 -3.94 -22.77
C ARG A 68 14.11 -4.75 -23.38
N PRO A 69 13.00 -4.97 -22.66
CA PRO A 69 11.88 -5.75 -23.19
C PRO A 69 11.26 -5.04 -24.41
N PRO A 70 10.69 -5.80 -25.37
CA PRO A 70 9.95 -5.21 -26.46
C PRO A 70 8.67 -4.56 -25.92
N THR A 71 8.47 -3.28 -26.23
CA THR A 71 7.32 -2.51 -25.75
C THR A 71 6.73 -1.63 -26.85
N PRO A 72 6.23 -2.23 -27.95
CA PRO A 72 5.85 -1.49 -29.15
C PRO A 72 4.77 -0.44 -28.90
N LEU A 73 3.86 -0.66 -27.94
CA LEU A 73 2.82 0.33 -27.63
C LEU A 73 3.36 1.42 -26.71
N LEU A 74 4.12 1.08 -25.66
CA LEU A 74 4.73 2.04 -24.75
C LEU A 74 5.75 2.94 -25.46
N ASP A 75 6.41 2.45 -26.52
CA ASP A 75 7.31 3.24 -27.36
C ASP A 75 6.59 4.39 -28.08
N THR A 76 5.26 4.31 -28.24
CA THR A 76 4.44 5.39 -28.81
C THR A 76 3.95 6.40 -27.75
N VAL A 77 4.06 6.08 -26.45
CA VAL A 77 3.49 6.86 -25.35
C VAL A 77 4.59 7.60 -24.59
N ASN A 78 4.78 8.87 -24.93
CA ASN A 78 5.69 9.77 -24.20
C ASN A 78 4.96 10.59 -23.13
N TYR A 79 3.69 10.94 -23.38
CA TYR A 79 2.89 11.78 -22.50
C TYR A 79 1.46 11.26 -22.37
N PRO A 80 0.73 11.61 -21.30
CA PRO A 80 -0.63 11.13 -21.06
C PRO A 80 -1.61 11.40 -22.22
N ILE A 81 -1.39 12.46 -22.99
CA ILE A 81 -2.21 12.81 -24.15
C ILE A 81 -2.18 11.74 -25.25
N HIS A 82 -1.08 10.98 -25.39
CA HIS A 82 -0.98 9.90 -26.38
C HIS A 82 -1.87 8.70 -26.02
N MET A 83 -2.31 8.60 -24.77
CA MET A 83 -3.12 7.48 -24.30
C MET A 83 -4.61 7.67 -24.55
N LYS A 84 -5.09 8.91 -24.80
CA LYS A 84 -6.53 9.25 -24.79
C LYS A 84 -7.37 8.52 -25.85
N ASN A 85 -6.75 8.06 -26.93
CA ASN A 85 -7.43 7.37 -28.02
C ASN A 85 -7.21 5.85 -28.00
N LEU A 86 -6.50 5.33 -26.99
CA LEU A 86 -6.27 3.88 -26.87
C LEU A 86 -7.55 3.18 -26.44
N SER A 87 -7.85 2.06 -27.09
CA SER A 87 -8.90 1.14 -26.66
C SER A 87 -8.57 0.50 -25.31
N ILE A 88 -9.59 -0.04 -24.63
CA ILE A 88 -9.40 -0.77 -23.37
C ILE A 88 -8.42 -1.94 -23.53
N LYS A 89 -8.39 -2.58 -24.70
CA LYS A 89 -7.45 -3.66 -25.00
C LYS A 89 -6.02 -3.15 -25.07
N GLU A 90 -5.81 -2.02 -25.74
CA GLU A 90 -4.50 -1.35 -25.81
C GLU A 90 -4.06 -0.84 -24.44
N LEU A 91 -4.96 -0.32 -23.61
CA LEU A 91 -4.62 0.09 -22.24
C LEU A 91 -4.13 -1.08 -21.37
N LYS A 92 -4.68 -2.28 -21.55
CA LYS A 92 -4.18 -3.49 -20.87
C LYS A 92 -2.79 -3.87 -21.36
N GLN A 93 -2.58 -3.86 -22.68
CA GLN A 93 -1.26 -4.09 -23.26
C GLN A 93 -0.24 -3.05 -22.76
N LEU A 94 -0.62 -1.77 -22.71
CA LEU A 94 0.22 -0.70 -22.21
C LEU A 94 0.63 -0.94 -20.74
N ALA A 95 -0.30 -1.44 -19.92
CA ALA A 95 0.01 -1.80 -18.54
C ALA A 95 1.02 -2.96 -18.45
N ASP A 96 0.89 -3.99 -19.29
CA ASP A 96 1.83 -5.12 -19.31
C ASP A 96 3.23 -4.72 -19.78
N GLU A 97 3.31 -3.88 -20.82
CA GLU A 97 4.56 -3.32 -21.32
C GLU A 97 5.21 -2.38 -20.29
N LEU A 98 4.41 -1.52 -19.65
CA LEU A 98 4.88 -0.62 -18.59
C LEU A 98 5.40 -1.38 -17.37
N ARG A 99 4.72 -2.45 -16.97
CA ARG A 99 5.19 -3.36 -15.93
C ARG A 99 6.56 -3.95 -16.27
N SER A 100 6.73 -4.42 -17.50
CA SER A 100 7.99 -4.99 -17.98
C SER A 100 9.12 -3.95 -18.00
N ASP A 101 8.83 -2.73 -18.44
CA ASP A 101 9.78 -1.60 -18.47
C ASP A 101 10.19 -1.18 -17.05
N VAL A 102 9.26 -1.18 -16.08
CA VAL A 102 9.57 -0.91 -14.66
C VAL A 102 10.48 -2.00 -14.09
N ILE A 103 10.17 -3.29 -14.31
CA ILE A 103 11.01 -4.40 -13.84
C ILE A 103 12.42 -4.27 -14.41
N PHE A 104 12.54 -4.02 -15.71
CA PHE A 104 13.82 -3.86 -16.38
C PHE A 104 14.64 -2.72 -15.76
N ASN A 105 14.09 -1.51 -15.66
CA ASN A 105 14.82 -0.35 -15.14
C ASN A 105 15.24 -0.52 -13.67
N VAL A 106 14.33 -1.02 -12.84
CA VAL A 106 14.59 -1.21 -11.40
C VAL A 106 15.56 -2.35 -11.15
N SER A 107 15.60 -3.38 -12.01
CA SER A 107 16.61 -4.46 -11.91
C SER A 107 18.04 -3.95 -12.07
N LYS A 108 18.24 -2.84 -12.80
CA LYS A 108 19.57 -2.24 -13.04
C LYS A 108 19.96 -1.21 -11.98
N THR A 109 18.98 -0.45 -11.48
CA THR A 109 19.21 0.71 -10.61
C THR A 109 18.90 0.46 -9.14
N GLY A 110 18.13 -0.60 -8.84
CA GLY A 110 17.52 -0.80 -7.54
C GLY A 110 16.35 0.17 -7.27
N GLY A 111 15.81 0.15 -6.06
CA GLY A 111 14.73 1.06 -5.66
C GLY A 111 13.40 0.35 -5.39
N HIS A 112 12.30 1.08 -5.54
CA HIS A 112 10.99 0.68 -5.03
C HIS A 112 10.17 -0.12 -6.06
N LEU A 113 10.51 -1.40 -6.23
CA LEU A 113 9.86 -2.27 -7.21
C LEU A 113 8.41 -2.62 -6.81
N GLY A 114 8.21 -3.27 -5.66
CA GLY A 114 6.92 -3.84 -5.27
C GLY A 114 5.79 -2.80 -5.22
N SER A 115 6.06 -1.64 -4.63
CA SER A 115 5.10 -0.52 -4.57
C SER A 115 4.73 0.01 -5.96
N SER A 116 5.71 0.11 -6.87
CA SER A 116 5.51 0.58 -8.24
C SER A 116 4.71 -0.41 -9.08
N LEU A 117 4.97 -1.72 -8.95
CA LEU A 117 4.24 -2.76 -9.66
C LEU A 117 2.76 -2.84 -9.28
N GLY A 118 2.44 -2.53 -8.01
CA GLY A 118 1.08 -2.55 -7.50
C GLY A 118 0.18 -1.41 -8.02
N VAL A 119 0.75 -0.38 -8.65
CA VAL A 119 -0.02 0.79 -9.15
C VAL A 119 0.08 0.99 -10.65
N VAL A 120 0.59 0.03 -11.42
CA VAL A 120 0.75 0.15 -12.88
C VAL A 120 -0.60 0.45 -13.55
N GLU A 121 -1.61 -0.40 -13.33
CA GLU A 121 -2.95 -0.22 -13.90
C GLU A 121 -3.62 1.05 -13.40
N LEU A 122 -3.46 1.36 -12.10
CA LEU A 122 -4.00 2.58 -11.52
C LEU A 122 -3.40 3.81 -12.19
N THR A 123 -2.09 3.81 -12.44
CA THR A 123 -1.40 4.92 -13.09
C THR A 123 -1.87 5.08 -14.53
N VAL A 124 -2.01 3.97 -15.27
CA VAL A 124 -2.53 3.97 -16.64
C VAL A 124 -3.95 4.56 -16.65
N ALA A 125 -4.83 4.09 -15.76
CA ALA A 125 -6.20 4.58 -15.65
C ALA A 125 -6.26 6.07 -15.29
N LEU A 126 -5.44 6.52 -14.33
CA LEU A 126 -5.38 7.93 -13.92
C LEU A 126 -5.00 8.83 -15.09
N HIS A 127 -3.92 8.50 -15.81
CA HIS A 127 -3.46 9.30 -16.96
C HIS A 127 -4.38 9.19 -18.17
N TYR A 128 -5.09 8.07 -18.33
CA TYR A 128 -6.12 7.91 -19.36
C TYR A 128 -7.37 8.75 -19.08
N VAL A 129 -7.86 8.79 -17.83
CA VAL A 129 -9.09 9.49 -17.46
C VAL A 129 -8.86 10.99 -17.24
N PHE A 130 -7.80 11.36 -16.51
CA PHE A 130 -7.55 12.75 -16.12
C PHE A 130 -6.57 13.46 -17.05
N ASN A 131 -6.70 14.77 -17.15
CA ASN A 131 -5.88 15.61 -18.04
C ASN A 131 -4.72 16.23 -17.26
N ALA A 132 -3.73 15.43 -16.90
CA ALA A 132 -2.49 15.94 -16.31
C ALA A 132 -1.65 16.67 -17.38
N PRO A 133 -1.01 17.82 -17.04
CA PRO A 133 -0.80 18.37 -15.70
C PRO A 133 -1.86 19.38 -15.24
N GLN A 134 -2.92 19.65 -16.02
CA GLN A 134 -4.00 20.56 -15.62
C GLN A 134 -4.74 20.01 -14.40
N ASP A 135 -5.14 18.75 -14.46
CA ASP A 135 -5.56 17.95 -13.32
C ASP A 135 -4.35 17.59 -12.46
N LYS A 136 -4.53 17.66 -11.14
CA LYS A 136 -3.45 17.46 -10.17
C LYS A 136 -3.48 16.05 -9.64
N ILE A 137 -2.43 15.28 -9.89
CA ILE A 137 -2.26 13.93 -9.34
C ILE A 137 -1.12 13.98 -8.33
N LEU A 138 -1.43 13.68 -7.07
CA LEU A 138 -0.47 13.67 -5.97
C LEU A 138 -0.25 12.23 -5.53
N TRP A 139 1.02 11.81 -5.43
CA TRP A 139 1.42 10.49 -4.95
C TRP A 139 2.00 10.60 -3.55
N ASP A 140 1.30 10.08 -2.54
CA ASP A 140 1.79 10.04 -1.16
C ASP A 140 3.08 9.21 -1.05
N VAL A 141 4.07 9.68 -0.29
CA VAL A 141 5.47 9.20 -0.25
C VAL A 141 6.20 9.30 -1.60
N GLY A 142 5.57 8.93 -2.71
CA GLY A 142 6.10 9.01 -4.07
C GLY A 142 6.86 7.77 -4.53
N HIS A 143 7.12 6.80 -3.65
CA HIS A 143 7.90 5.59 -3.96
C HIS A 143 7.21 4.62 -4.94
N GLN A 144 5.90 4.74 -5.12
CA GLN A 144 5.10 3.98 -6.09
C GLN A 144 5.00 4.67 -7.47
N SER A 145 5.61 5.84 -7.64
CA SER A 145 5.38 6.71 -8.82
C SER A 145 6.25 6.40 -10.05
N TYR A 146 6.97 5.27 -10.10
CA TYR A 146 7.83 4.97 -11.26
C TYR A 146 7.05 4.83 -12.57
N PRO A 147 5.88 4.14 -12.61
CA PRO A 147 5.04 4.13 -13.80
C PRO A 147 4.58 5.54 -14.19
N HIS A 148 4.30 6.39 -13.20
CA HIS A 148 3.90 7.78 -13.44
C HIS A 148 5.03 8.58 -14.10
N LYS A 149 6.28 8.43 -13.65
CA LYS A 149 7.45 9.08 -14.28
C LYS A 149 7.63 8.62 -15.72
N ILE A 150 7.52 7.31 -15.98
CA ILE A 150 7.64 6.74 -17.34
C ILE A 150 6.60 7.36 -18.29
N LEU A 151 5.32 7.38 -17.89
CA LEU A 151 4.21 7.89 -18.71
C LEU A 151 4.17 9.43 -18.86
N THR A 152 5.12 10.15 -18.26
CA THR A 152 5.17 11.62 -18.25
C THR A 152 6.52 12.15 -18.74
N GLY A 153 7.02 11.55 -19.82
CA GLY A 153 8.17 12.03 -20.58
C GLY A 153 9.54 11.70 -19.98
N ARG A 154 9.61 10.85 -18.95
CA ARG A 154 10.88 10.57 -18.24
C ARG A 154 11.39 9.15 -18.43
N ARG A 155 10.81 8.37 -19.35
CA ARG A 155 11.17 6.98 -19.62
C ARG A 155 12.67 6.79 -19.88
N ASP A 156 13.26 7.57 -20.77
CA ASP A 156 14.69 7.43 -21.12
C ASP A 156 15.65 7.81 -19.99
N ARG A 157 15.17 8.52 -18.96
CA ARG A 157 15.96 8.90 -17.79
C ARG A 157 15.83 7.91 -16.64
N MET A 158 14.97 6.89 -16.75
CA MET A 158 14.79 5.86 -15.72
C MET A 158 16.08 5.14 -15.31
N PRO A 159 17.07 4.88 -16.20
CA PRO A 159 18.37 4.32 -15.79
C PRO A 159 19.16 5.20 -14.80
N THR A 160 18.77 6.46 -14.60
CA THR A 160 19.41 7.39 -13.65
C THR A 160 18.66 7.51 -12.33
N ILE A 161 17.59 6.73 -12.11
CA ILE A 161 16.77 6.89 -10.91
C ILE A 161 17.58 6.63 -9.63
N ARG A 162 17.42 7.52 -8.64
CA ARG A 162 18.16 7.54 -7.36
C ARG A 162 19.68 7.70 -7.49
N GLN A 163 20.19 8.03 -8.68
CA GLN A 163 21.60 8.35 -8.89
C GLN A 163 21.84 9.84 -8.70
N THR A 164 23.08 10.22 -8.36
CA THR A 164 23.50 11.62 -8.30
C THR A 164 23.24 12.30 -9.64
N ASN A 165 22.61 13.48 -9.62
CA ASN A 165 22.18 14.23 -10.80
C ASN A 165 21.14 13.50 -11.71
N GLY A 166 20.60 12.37 -11.26
CA GLY A 166 19.57 11.62 -11.95
C GLY A 166 18.14 11.95 -11.51
N LEU A 167 17.19 11.07 -11.85
CA LEU A 167 15.80 11.20 -11.38
C LEU A 167 15.70 10.93 -9.88
N SER A 168 14.84 11.69 -9.20
CA SER A 168 14.44 11.41 -7.82
C SER A 168 13.72 10.07 -7.73
N GLY A 169 13.93 9.35 -6.63
CA GLY A 169 13.15 8.15 -6.30
C GLY A 169 11.70 8.43 -5.88
N PHE A 170 11.31 9.70 -5.80
CA PHE A 170 9.99 10.20 -5.41
C PHE A 170 9.54 11.29 -6.38
N THR A 171 8.29 11.75 -6.29
CA THR A 171 7.84 12.90 -7.08
C THR A 171 8.57 14.17 -6.60
N LYS A 172 9.01 15.01 -7.53
CA LYS A 172 9.77 16.23 -7.26
C LYS A 172 9.30 17.34 -8.19
N ARG A 173 8.71 18.40 -7.63
CA ARG A 173 8.14 19.53 -8.39
C ARG A 173 9.11 20.17 -9.40
N SER A 174 10.39 20.27 -9.05
CA SER A 174 11.40 20.84 -9.94
C SER A 174 11.87 19.89 -11.04
N GLU A 175 11.45 18.62 -11.00
CA GLU A 175 11.83 17.59 -11.99
C GLU A 175 10.82 17.52 -13.14
N SER A 176 9.53 17.78 -12.88
CA SER A 176 8.46 17.67 -13.87
C SER A 176 7.23 18.47 -13.46
N GLU A 177 6.53 19.05 -14.43
CA GLU A 177 5.22 19.70 -14.22
C GLU A 177 4.12 18.72 -13.80
N TYR A 178 4.30 17.42 -14.08
CA TYR A 178 3.40 16.34 -13.69
C TYR A 178 3.53 15.99 -12.20
N ASP A 179 4.66 16.35 -11.56
CA ASP A 179 4.91 16.13 -10.14
C ASP A 179 4.32 17.30 -9.33
N SER A 180 2.99 17.34 -9.21
CA SER A 180 2.24 18.45 -8.59
C SER A 180 2.69 18.76 -7.15
N PHE A 181 3.11 17.74 -6.42
CA PHE A 181 3.60 17.84 -5.05
C PHE A 181 4.86 16.99 -4.85
N GLY A 182 5.84 17.53 -4.14
CA GLY A 182 7.07 16.83 -3.81
C GLY A 182 6.88 16.02 -2.53
N THR A 183 7.19 14.73 -2.57
CA THR A 183 6.97 13.82 -1.44
C THR A 183 8.24 13.10 -1.01
N GLY A 184 8.16 12.49 0.17
CA GLY A 184 9.20 11.67 0.78
C GLY A 184 8.68 11.12 2.11
N HIS A 185 8.22 12.02 2.98
CA HIS A 185 7.42 11.65 4.15
C HIS A 185 5.99 11.25 3.74
N SER A 186 5.40 10.31 4.48
CA SER A 186 4.05 9.81 4.25
C SER A 186 2.97 10.75 4.78
N SER A 187 1.73 10.49 4.37
CA SER A 187 0.51 11.04 4.95
C SER A 187 0.28 12.53 4.68
N THR A 188 1.03 13.08 3.72
CA THR A 188 1.01 14.50 3.38
C THR A 188 0.11 14.82 2.18
N SER A 189 -0.23 13.83 1.36
CA SER A 189 -0.91 14.02 0.07
C SER A 189 -2.33 14.60 0.19
N ILE A 190 -3.15 14.12 1.12
CA ILE A 190 -4.56 14.56 1.25
C ILE A 190 -4.61 16.04 1.66
N SER A 191 -3.79 16.45 2.63
CA SER A 191 -3.73 17.84 3.07
C SER A 191 -3.24 18.76 1.94
N ALA A 192 -2.20 18.34 1.21
CA ALA A 192 -1.70 19.09 0.06
C ALA A 192 -2.74 19.19 -1.07
N ALA A 193 -3.45 18.10 -1.35
CA ALA A 193 -4.52 18.06 -2.35
C ALA A 193 -5.69 18.97 -1.96
N LEU A 194 -6.11 18.96 -0.68
CA LEU A 194 -7.14 19.89 -0.19
C LEU A 194 -6.73 21.34 -0.41
N GLY A 195 -5.49 21.71 -0.08
CA GLY A 195 -4.98 23.06 -0.35
C GLY A 195 -4.99 23.42 -1.85
N MET A 196 -4.67 22.47 -2.74
CA MET A 196 -4.77 22.67 -4.19
C MET A 196 -6.22 22.80 -4.68
N ALA A 197 -7.16 22.05 -4.10
CA ALA A 197 -8.59 22.12 -4.41
C ALA A 197 -9.17 23.48 -4.01
N VAL A 198 -8.93 23.91 -2.77
CA VAL A 198 -9.32 25.25 -2.30
C VAL A 198 -8.68 26.35 -3.18
N GLY A 199 -7.39 26.23 -3.49
CA GLY A 199 -6.71 27.17 -4.37
C GLY A 199 -7.24 27.19 -5.82
N ARG A 200 -7.75 26.06 -6.32
CA ARG A 200 -8.45 25.98 -7.61
C ARG A 200 -9.78 26.73 -7.55
N ASP A 201 -10.56 26.51 -6.50
CA ASP A 201 -11.90 27.08 -6.35
C ASP A 201 -11.84 28.61 -6.21
N LEU A 202 -10.88 29.11 -5.42
CA LEU A 202 -10.59 30.55 -5.30
C LEU A 202 -10.18 31.20 -6.63
N LYS A 203 -9.61 30.41 -7.56
CA LYS A 203 -9.24 30.86 -8.91
C LYS A 203 -10.34 30.63 -9.95
N GLY A 204 -11.53 30.16 -9.54
CA GLY A 204 -12.64 29.86 -10.45
C GLY A 204 -12.35 28.74 -11.45
N ARG A 205 -11.39 27.86 -11.15
CA ARG A 205 -11.00 26.74 -12.03
C ARG A 205 -11.83 25.50 -11.73
N LYS A 206 -11.86 24.55 -12.66
CA LYS A 206 -12.65 23.31 -12.57
C LYS A 206 -11.83 22.04 -12.84
N ASN A 207 -10.51 22.11 -12.67
CA ASN A 207 -9.65 20.93 -12.82
C ASN A 207 -9.83 19.97 -11.64
N ASN A 208 -9.58 18.68 -11.89
CA ASN A 208 -9.62 17.66 -10.87
C ASN A 208 -8.37 17.73 -9.97
N VAL A 209 -8.53 17.33 -8.71
CA VAL A 209 -7.43 17.17 -7.74
C VAL A 209 -7.55 15.80 -7.11
N ILE A 210 -6.51 14.98 -7.28
CA ILE A 210 -6.49 13.57 -6.94
C ILE A 210 -5.30 13.30 -6.01
N ALA A 211 -5.56 12.71 -4.84
CA ALA A 211 -4.55 12.21 -3.93
C ALA A 211 -4.55 10.67 -3.93
N VAL A 212 -3.40 10.07 -4.24
CA VAL A 212 -3.18 8.62 -4.15
C VAL A 212 -2.37 8.33 -2.90
N ILE A 213 -2.96 7.60 -1.95
CA ILE A 213 -2.38 7.31 -0.64
C ILE A 213 -2.43 5.81 -0.34
N GLY A 214 -1.35 5.26 0.21
CA GLY A 214 -1.30 3.86 0.65
C GLY A 214 -2.01 3.64 1.99
N ASP A 215 -2.47 2.42 2.26
CA ASP A 215 -3.08 2.02 3.53
C ASP A 215 -2.14 2.23 4.73
N GLY A 216 -0.85 1.95 4.59
CA GLY A 216 0.14 2.28 5.62
C GLY A 216 0.26 3.78 5.90
N ALA A 217 0.23 4.62 4.87
CA ALA A 217 0.29 6.08 5.01
C ALA A 217 -1.00 6.67 5.59
N MET A 218 -2.14 6.00 5.42
CA MET A 218 -3.42 6.41 6.00
C MET A 218 -3.44 6.28 7.54
N THR A 219 -2.46 5.60 8.15
CA THR A 219 -2.44 5.38 9.61
C THR A 219 -2.02 6.60 10.42
N ALA A 220 -1.35 7.59 9.81
CA ALA A 220 -0.87 8.77 10.53
C ALA A 220 -1.97 9.81 10.75
N GLY A 221 -1.93 10.49 11.91
CA GLY A 221 -2.91 11.51 12.30
C GLY A 221 -3.14 12.60 11.26
N GLN A 222 -2.10 13.06 10.57
CA GLN A 222 -2.20 14.08 9.52
C GLN A 222 -3.17 13.68 8.39
N ALA A 223 -3.24 12.40 8.02
CA ALA A 223 -4.20 11.94 7.01
C ALA A 223 -5.65 12.08 7.51
N TYR A 224 -5.91 11.79 8.78
CA TYR A 224 -7.24 11.94 9.41
C TYR A 224 -7.64 13.40 9.55
N GLU A 225 -6.74 14.25 10.02
CA GLU A 225 -6.96 15.70 10.12
C GLU A 225 -7.31 16.28 8.75
N ALA A 226 -6.57 15.87 7.72
CA ALA A 226 -6.81 16.32 6.35
C ALA A 226 -8.17 15.85 5.80
N MET A 227 -8.55 14.58 6.02
CA MET A 227 -9.86 14.07 5.59
C MET A 227 -11.01 14.76 6.33
N ASN A 228 -10.86 15.00 7.63
CA ASN A 228 -11.87 15.69 8.43
C ASN A 228 -12.05 17.14 7.93
N ASN A 229 -10.94 17.83 7.66
CA ASN A 229 -10.98 19.18 7.11
C ASN A 229 -11.58 19.22 5.70
N ALA A 230 -11.25 18.24 4.85
CA ALA A 230 -11.84 18.14 3.51
C ALA A 230 -13.37 17.96 3.56
N GLY A 231 -13.86 17.15 4.50
CA GLY A 231 -15.29 16.97 4.75
C GLY A 231 -15.97 18.23 5.31
N TYR A 232 -15.29 18.97 6.20
CA TYR A 232 -15.80 20.24 6.72
C TYR A 232 -15.93 21.32 5.63
N LEU A 233 -14.94 21.40 4.73
CA LEU A 233 -14.90 22.38 3.65
C LEU A 233 -15.74 21.96 2.42
N ASP A 234 -16.27 20.74 2.39
CA ASP A 234 -17.01 20.15 1.27
C ASP A 234 -16.30 20.36 -0.09
N SER A 235 -14.97 20.19 -0.08
CA SER A 235 -14.13 20.48 -1.24
C SER A 235 -14.15 19.35 -2.27
N ASP A 236 -14.35 19.70 -3.55
CA ASP A 236 -14.38 18.72 -4.64
C ASP A 236 -12.96 18.19 -4.93
N MET A 237 -12.65 17.00 -4.40
CA MET A 237 -11.39 16.30 -4.61
C MET A 237 -11.57 14.77 -4.54
N ILE A 238 -10.65 14.04 -5.15
CA ILE A 238 -10.68 12.57 -5.21
C ILE A 238 -9.54 12.02 -4.35
N VAL A 239 -9.88 11.16 -3.38
CA VAL A 239 -8.89 10.39 -2.61
C VAL A 239 -8.95 8.92 -3.04
N ILE A 240 -7.83 8.40 -3.52
CA ILE A 240 -7.66 7.00 -3.89
C ILE A 240 -6.82 6.32 -2.82
N LEU A 241 -7.45 5.41 -2.09
CA LEU A 241 -6.78 4.51 -1.16
C LEU A 241 -6.24 3.29 -1.91
N ASN A 242 -4.92 3.21 -2.03
CA ASN A 242 -4.22 2.02 -2.51
C ASN A 242 -3.97 1.08 -1.32
N ASP A 243 -4.93 0.19 -1.06
CA ASP A 243 -4.84 -0.82 0.00
C ASP A 243 -4.23 -2.12 -0.53
N ASN A 244 -2.94 -2.33 -0.23
CA ASN A 244 -2.22 -3.56 -0.57
C ASN A 244 -1.95 -4.44 0.66
N LYS A 245 -2.50 -4.08 1.83
CA LYS A 245 -2.28 -4.73 3.13
C LYS A 245 -0.81 -4.85 3.50
N GLN A 246 0.02 -3.92 3.03
CA GLN A 246 1.44 -3.86 3.33
C GLN A 246 1.83 -2.43 3.70
N VAL A 247 2.72 -2.29 4.67
CA VAL A 247 3.37 -1.00 4.93
C VAL A 247 4.59 -0.85 4.03
N SER A 248 4.98 0.39 3.77
CA SER A 248 6.10 0.78 2.88
C SER A 248 7.50 0.28 3.28
N LEU A 249 7.62 -0.47 4.36
CA LEU A 249 8.88 -1.04 4.86
C LEU A 249 8.89 -2.55 4.64
N PRO A 250 10.08 -3.19 4.47
CA PRO A 250 10.18 -4.63 4.42
C PRO A 250 9.76 -5.20 5.79
N THR A 251 8.48 -5.51 5.92
CA THR A 251 7.91 -6.18 7.09
C THR A 251 7.92 -7.69 6.96
N ALA A 252 8.67 -8.24 5.99
CA ALA A 252 8.94 -9.66 5.94
C ALA A 252 9.84 -10.03 7.12
N THR A 253 9.22 -10.57 8.17
CA THR A 253 9.92 -11.27 9.26
C THR A 253 10.01 -12.75 8.92
N LEU A 254 10.73 -13.54 9.72
CA LEU A 254 10.80 -15.00 9.57
C LEU A 254 9.41 -15.66 9.56
N ASP A 255 8.40 -15.00 10.14
CA ASP A 255 7.02 -15.47 10.23
C ASP A 255 6.09 -14.94 9.12
N GLY A 256 6.63 -14.18 8.16
CA GLY A 256 5.89 -13.61 7.02
C GLY A 256 5.74 -12.08 7.05
N PRO A 257 5.04 -11.50 6.05
CA PRO A 257 4.83 -10.06 5.95
C PRO A 257 3.88 -9.54 7.04
N ILE A 258 4.32 -8.55 7.83
CA ILE A 258 3.48 -7.90 8.85
C ILE A 258 2.49 -6.96 8.15
N PRO A 259 1.17 -7.13 8.36
CA PRO A 259 0.16 -6.24 7.83
C PRO A 259 0.20 -4.87 8.54
N PRO A 260 -0.29 -3.80 7.89
CA PRO A 260 -0.46 -2.50 8.52
C PRO A 260 -1.30 -2.61 9.79
N VAL A 261 -0.82 -1.94 10.84
CA VAL A 261 -1.57 -1.80 12.09
C VAL A 261 -2.62 -0.71 11.93
N GLY A 262 -3.83 -0.95 12.44
CA GLY A 262 -4.90 0.05 12.48
C GLY A 262 -6.28 -0.54 12.22
N ALA A 263 -7.21 -0.29 13.15
CA ALA A 263 -8.59 -0.74 13.02
C ALA A 263 -9.26 -0.21 11.73
N LEU A 264 -8.89 1.00 11.28
CA LEU A 264 -9.45 1.61 10.07
C LEU A 264 -9.00 0.90 8.78
N SER A 265 -7.72 0.55 8.62
CA SER A 265 -7.27 -0.24 7.45
C SER A 265 -8.09 -1.53 7.36
N SER A 266 -8.22 -2.25 8.49
CA SER A 266 -9.04 -3.46 8.55
C SER A 266 -10.54 -3.22 8.28
N ALA A 267 -11.07 -2.05 8.64
CA ALA A 267 -12.46 -1.68 8.43
C ALA A 267 -12.72 -1.28 6.96
N LEU A 268 -11.79 -0.53 6.35
CA LEU A 268 -11.85 -0.12 4.94
C LEU A 268 -11.66 -1.32 4.02
N SER A 269 -10.72 -2.24 4.29
CA SER A 269 -10.62 -3.49 3.53
C SER A 269 -11.92 -4.30 3.63
N ARG A 270 -12.54 -4.37 4.82
CA ARG A 270 -13.83 -5.04 5.03
C ARG A 270 -14.94 -4.38 4.21
N LEU A 271 -15.05 -3.05 4.26
CA LEU A 271 -16.03 -2.28 3.48
C LEU A 271 -15.83 -2.46 1.97
N GLN A 272 -14.60 -2.37 1.45
CA GLN A 272 -14.28 -2.58 0.04
C GLN A 272 -14.56 -4.03 -0.43
N SER A 273 -14.38 -5.01 0.47
CA SER A 273 -14.67 -6.41 0.18
C SER A 273 -16.15 -6.78 0.31
N SER A 274 -16.97 -5.89 0.87
CA SER A 274 -18.39 -6.13 1.10
C SER A 274 -19.15 -6.26 -0.22
N ARG A 275 -20.03 -7.27 -0.30
CA ARG A 275 -20.90 -7.51 -1.48
C ARG A 275 -21.75 -6.29 -1.86
N PRO A 276 -22.40 -5.58 -0.92
CA PRO A 276 -23.28 -4.46 -1.26
C PRO A 276 -22.55 -3.34 -2.01
N LEU A 277 -21.35 -2.97 -1.57
CA LEU A 277 -20.55 -1.92 -2.23
C LEU A 277 -20.05 -2.35 -3.62
N ARG A 278 -19.74 -3.63 -3.78
CA ARG A 278 -19.32 -4.22 -5.07
C ARG A 278 -20.47 -4.29 -6.07
N GLU A 279 -21.68 -4.59 -5.59
CA GLU A 279 -22.90 -4.62 -6.40
C GLU A 279 -23.33 -3.21 -6.81
N LEU A 280 -23.25 -2.23 -5.90
CA LEU A 280 -23.49 -0.81 -6.20
C LEU A 280 -22.54 -0.26 -7.28
N ARG A 281 -21.27 -0.67 -7.25
CA ARG A 281 -20.28 -0.31 -8.29
C ARG A 281 -20.51 -0.96 -9.66
N ARG A 282 -21.22 -2.09 -9.70
CA ARG A 282 -21.52 -2.84 -10.94
C ARG A 282 -22.82 -2.39 -11.59
N TRP A 283 -23.58 -1.50 -10.95
CA TRP A 283 -24.81 -0.99 -11.53
C TRP A 283 -24.48 -0.11 -12.75
N PRO A 284 -24.95 -0.46 -13.95
CA PRO A 284 -24.78 0.40 -15.11
C PRO A 284 -25.57 1.69 -14.86
N ARG A 285 -24.97 2.85 -15.13
CA ARG A 285 -25.76 4.04 -15.42
C ARG A 285 -26.38 3.90 -16.80
#